data_AF-A0A5C7SH21-F1
#
_entry.id   AF-A0A5C7SH21-F1
#
_cell.length_a   1.000
_cell.length_b   1.000
_cell.length_c   1.000
_cell.angle_alpha   90.00
_cell.angle_beta   90.00
_cell.angle_gamma   90.00
#
_symmetry.space_group_name_H-M   'P 1'
#
loop_
_entity.id
_entity.type
_entity.pdbx_description
1 polymer ?
#
loop_
_entity_poly.entity_id
_entity_poly.type
_entity_poly.pdbx_seq_one_letter_code
_entity_poly.pdbx_strand_id
1 'polypeptide(L)'
;MAERSFAREVEDLKLGEGDIFRGEGILAITKALLQSGVSYVGGYQGSPISHLMDVLADAKDVMQDLGVHFETSASEAAAAAMLSASVMYPVRGAVTWKSTAGTNVASDALSNLSSGGVTGGALIIIGEDYGEGSSIMQERSHAYAMKSQMWLLNPRPNLPSIVQAVEEGFELSEVSNTPVMLQVGIRSCHVHGQFVAKDNKRPVYTLKQALENPVRDVNRIVLPPASFIHEKEKLEKRWPAAVDFIKKRQLNEYFGPSEGEVGIILLGGAYNGVMRALQQLGLADVYGNSAVPLYVLNVAYPLVDDQIAEFCAGKKAVLMVEEGAPEYIEQSLNTILRRRDIQTKVAGKD
;
A
#
# COMPACT_ATOMS: atom_id res chain seq x y z
N MET A 1 -17.23 -6.88 -22.71
CA MET A 1 -16.72 -5.51 -22.54
C MET A 1 -15.44 -5.46 -23.38
N ALA A 2 -15.29 -4.53 -24.33
CA ALA A 2 -14.07 -4.46 -25.12
C ALA A 2 -12.91 -4.04 -24.19
N GLU A 3 -11.80 -4.77 -24.20
CA GLU A 3 -10.59 -4.43 -23.45
C GLU A 3 -10.10 -3.05 -23.91
N ARG A 4 -9.84 -2.16 -22.95
CA ARG A 4 -9.22 -0.85 -23.24
C ARG A 4 -7.73 -1.11 -23.47
N SER A 5 -7.24 -0.90 -24.68
CA SER A 5 -5.82 -0.98 -24.95
C SER A 5 -5.09 0.27 -24.46
N PHE A 6 -3.89 0.03 -23.90
CA PHE A 6 -2.91 1.00 -23.44
C PHE A 6 -1.60 0.91 -24.25
N ALA A 7 -1.62 0.29 -25.44
CA ALA A 7 -0.43 -0.01 -26.22
C ALA A 7 0.46 1.22 -26.50
N ARG A 8 -0.12 2.42 -26.61
CA ARG A 8 0.65 3.66 -26.78
C ARG A 8 1.22 4.15 -25.45
N GLU A 9 0.41 4.13 -24.40
CA GLU A 9 0.76 4.61 -23.06
C GLU A 9 1.82 3.71 -22.39
N VAL A 10 1.86 2.43 -22.73
CA VAL A 10 2.86 1.46 -22.25
C VAL A 10 4.27 1.80 -22.73
N GLU A 11 4.43 2.54 -23.84
CA GLU A 11 5.75 3.00 -24.27
C GLU A 11 6.42 3.94 -23.24
N ASP A 12 5.61 4.71 -22.48
CA ASP A 12 6.11 5.58 -21.42
C ASP A 12 6.69 4.78 -20.23
N LEU A 13 6.44 3.46 -20.15
CA LEU A 13 7.08 2.59 -19.16
C LEU A 13 8.59 2.40 -19.41
N LYS A 14 9.06 2.68 -20.63
CA LYS A 14 10.48 2.58 -21.02
C LYS A 14 11.29 3.83 -20.66
N LEU A 15 10.66 4.91 -20.22
CA LEU A 15 11.34 6.14 -19.77
C LEU A 15 12.41 5.82 -18.72
N GLY A 16 13.57 6.44 -18.85
CA GLY A 16 14.74 6.19 -18.01
C GLY A 16 14.93 7.21 -16.89
N GLU A 17 16.07 7.12 -16.21
CA GLU A 17 16.45 8.05 -15.16
C GLU A 17 16.44 9.51 -15.66
N GLY A 18 15.67 10.36 -14.97
CA GLY A 18 15.58 11.79 -15.26
C GLY A 18 14.51 12.17 -16.28
N ASP A 19 13.93 11.21 -17.01
CA ASP A 19 12.80 11.46 -17.89
C ASP A 19 11.53 11.83 -17.10
N ILE A 20 10.64 12.61 -17.71
CA ILE A 20 9.37 12.98 -17.06
C ILE A 20 8.25 12.07 -17.57
N PHE A 21 7.82 11.15 -16.71
CA PHE A 21 6.61 10.36 -16.92
C PHE A 21 5.38 11.26 -16.78
N ARG A 22 4.41 11.12 -17.69
CA ARG A 22 3.10 11.78 -17.62
C ARG A 22 1.99 10.79 -17.93
N GLY A 23 1.07 10.58 -17.00
CA GLY A 23 0.02 9.60 -17.22
C GLY A 23 -0.91 9.40 -16.04
N GLU A 24 -1.66 8.31 -16.10
CA GLU A 24 -2.63 7.88 -15.10
C GLU A 24 -1.97 7.06 -13.97
N GLY A 25 -2.59 7.04 -12.79
CA GLY A 25 -2.10 6.33 -11.61
C GLY A 25 -1.74 4.86 -11.84
N ILE A 26 -2.57 4.12 -12.59
CA ILE A 26 -2.31 2.69 -12.90
C ILE A 26 -1.04 2.46 -13.73
N LEU A 27 -0.72 3.37 -14.65
CA LEU A 27 0.52 3.31 -15.43
C LEU A 27 1.72 3.67 -14.56
N ALA A 28 1.56 4.66 -13.66
CA ALA A 28 2.60 5.02 -12.69
C ALA A 28 2.92 3.87 -11.72
N ILE A 29 1.90 3.14 -11.25
CA ILE A 29 2.08 1.91 -10.45
C ILE A 29 2.88 0.88 -11.25
N THR A 30 2.51 0.65 -12.51
CA THR A 30 3.22 -0.31 -13.38
C THR A 30 4.67 0.10 -13.58
N LYS A 31 4.94 1.38 -13.86
CA LYS A 31 6.29 1.91 -13.97
C LYS A 31 7.08 1.73 -12.66
N ALA A 32 6.47 1.99 -11.51
CA ALA A 32 7.09 1.80 -10.21
C ALA A 32 7.43 0.32 -9.92
N LEU A 33 6.60 -0.63 -10.35
CA LEU A 33 6.90 -2.07 -10.26
C LEU A 33 8.18 -2.42 -11.05
N LEU A 34 8.33 -1.90 -12.27
CA LEU A 34 9.51 -2.12 -13.12
C LEU A 34 10.77 -1.44 -12.55
N GLN A 35 10.65 -0.22 -12.04
CA GLN A 35 11.73 0.50 -11.34
C GLN A 35 12.18 -0.21 -10.05
N SER A 36 11.27 -0.99 -9.46
CA SER A 36 11.52 -1.79 -8.26
C SER A 36 12.15 -3.15 -8.57
N GLY A 37 12.35 -3.53 -9.83
CA GLY A 37 12.93 -4.83 -10.16
C GLY A 37 12.06 -6.00 -9.72
N VAL A 38 10.74 -5.86 -9.89
CA VAL A 38 9.78 -6.94 -9.62
C VAL A 38 10.10 -8.18 -10.45
N SER A 39 10.09 -9.36 -9.85
CA SER A 39 10.40 -10.64 -10.51
C SER A 39 9.18 -11.24 -11.21
N TYR A 40 7.99 -11.03 -10.64
CA TYR A 40 6.74 -11.49 -11.23
C TYR A 40 5.55 -10.65 -10.79
N VAL A 41 4.58 -10.53 -11.68
CA VAL A 41 3.34 -9.78 -11.47
C VAL A 41 2.14 -10.58 -11.96
N GLY A 42 1.04 -10.49 -11.24
CA GLY A 42 -0.20 -11.14 -11.65
C GLY A 42 -1.42 -10.56 -10.98
N GLY A 43 -2.57 -11.18 -11.17
CA GLY A 43 -3.79 -10.68 -10.55
C GLY A 43 -5.05 -11.20 -11.18
N TYR A 44 -6.16 -10.68 -10.65
CA TYR A 44 -7.50 -10.93 -11.12
C TYR A 44 -8.22 -9.60 -11.35
N GLN A 45 -8.97 -9.49 -12.44
CA GLN A 45 -9.57 -8.24 -12.86
C GLN A 45 -10.70 -7.79 -11.91
N GLY A 46 -10.75 -6.50 -11.57
CA GLY A 46 -11.89 -5.91 -10.86
C GLY A 46 -11.81 -4.40 -10.70
N SER A 47 -12.93 -3.70 -10.93
CA SER A 47 -13.06 -2.24 -10.73
C SER A 47 -12.79 -1.88 -9.28
N PRO A 48 -12.06 -0.81 -8.93
CA PRO A 48 -11.66 0.29 -9.81
C PRO A 48 -10.27 0.14 -10.44
N ILE A 49 -9.62 -1.00 -10.22
CA ILE A 49 -8.25 -1.25 -10.67
C ILE A 49 -8.20 -2.24 -11.85
N SER A 50 -9.34 -2.47 -12.51
CA SER A 50 -9.47 -3.46 -13.59
C SER A 50 -8.48 -3.20 -14.72
N HIS A 51 -8.34 -1.93 -15.12
CA HIS A 51 -7.42 -1.52 -16.18
C HIS A 51 -5.94 -1.72 -15.85
N LEU A 52 -5.56 -1.94 -14.58
CA LEU A 52 -4.17 -2.29 -14.26
C LEU A 52 -3.78 -3.62 -14.89
N MET A 53 -4.68 -4.59 -14.93
CA MET A 53 -4.42 -5.87 -15.60
C MET A 53 -4.29 -5.71 -17.12
N ASP A 54 -5.06 -4.80 -17.72
CA ASP A 54 -4.96 -4.48 -19.15
C ASP A 54 -3.60 -3.81 -19.46
N VAL A 55 -3.16 -2.87 -18.62
CA VAL A 55 -1.83 -2.24 -18.72
C VAL A 55 -0.72 -3.28 -18.59
N LEU A 56 -0.82 -4.20 -17.62
CA LEU A 56 0.16 -5.28 -17.46
C LEU A 56 0.18 -6.23 -18.66
N ALA A 57 -0.98 -6.53 -19.24
CA ALA A 57 -1.06 -7.36 -20.43
C ALA A 57 -0.41 -6.69 -21.65
N ASP A 58 -0.67 -5.40 -21.88
CA ASP A 58 -0.07 -4.62 -22.96
C ASP A 58 1.44 -4.38 -22.72
N ALA A 59 1.89 -4.32 -21.46
CA ALA A 59 3.30 -4.17 -21.07
C ALA A 59 4.10 -5.48 -21.08
N LYS A 60 3.53 -6.59 -21.55
CA LYS A 60 4.16 -7.93 -21.52
C LYS A 60 5.55 -7.95 -22.16
N ASP A 61 5.73 -7.31 -23.31
CA ASP A 61 7.02 -7.31 -24.00
C ASP A 61 8.09 -6.55 -23.21
N VAL A 62 7.73 -5.39 -22.63
CA VAL A 62 8.62 -4.61 -21.74
C VAL A 62 9.04 -5.43 -20.53
N MET A 63 8.10 -6.18 -19.94
CA MET A 63 8.36 -7.07 -18.81
C MET A 63 9.26 -8.25 -19.19
N GLN A 64 9.03 -8.87 -20.35
CA GLN A 64 9.83 -9.99 -20.83
C GLN A 64 11.28 -9.58 -21.09
N ASP A 65 11.51 -8.41 -21.68
CA ASP A 65 12.85 -7.87 -21.91
C ASP A 65 13.63 -7.73 -20.60
N LEU A 66 12.95 -7.36 -19.50
CA LEU A 66 13.52 -7.25 -18.16
C LEU A 66 13.64 -8.60 -17.42
N GLY A 67 12.98 -9.66 -17.91
CA GLY A 67 12.93 -10.98 -17.27
C GLY A 67 11.86 -11.10 -16.18
N VAL A 68 10.81 -10.26 -16.25
CA VAL A 68 9.66 -10.27 -15.34
C VAL A 68 8.61 -11.24 -15.87
N HIS A 69 8.11 -12.13 -15.01
CA HIS A 69 7.01 -13.03 -15.35
C HIS A 69 5.65 -12.33 -15.14
N PHE A 70 4.75 -12.41 -16.12
CA PHE A 70 3.38 -11.91 -16.01
C PHE A 70 2.38 -13.05 -16.18
N GLU A 71 1.38 -13.09 -15.31
CA GLU A 71 0.31 -14.10 -15.38
C GLU A 71 -1.05 -13.57 -14.91
N THR A 72 -2.09 -13.84 -15.70
CA THR A 72 -3.48 -13.65 -15.30
C THR A 72 -3.93 -14.84 -14.47
N SER A 73 -4.48 -14.59 -13.28
CA SER A 73 -4.94 -15.66 -12.39
C SER A 73 -6.41 -16.01 -12.65
N ALA A 74 -6.80 -17.23 -12.31
CA ALA A 74 -8.20 -17.67 -12.41
C ALA A 74 -9.09 -17.11 -11.27
N SER A 75 -8.49 -16.64 -10.19
CA SER A 75 -9.16 -16.02 -9.04
C SER A 75 -8.18 -15.20 -8.21
N GLU A 76 -8.70 -14.38 -7.29
CA GLU A 76 -7.90 -13.63 -6.31
C GLU A 76 -7.15 -14.56 -5.35
N ALA A 77 -7.71 -15.74 -5.04
CA ALA A 77 -7.04 -16.76 -4.24
C ALA A 77 -5.80 -17.31 -4.96
N ALA A 78 -5.91 -17.61 -6.25
CA ALA A 78 -4.79 -18.05 -7.06
C ALA A 78 -3.72 -16.95 -7.20
N ALA A 79 -4.15 -15.69 -7.40
CA ALA A 79 -3.25 -14.55 -7.42
C ALA A 79 -2.49 -14.43 -6.09
N ALA A 80 -3.19 -14.40 -4.95
CA ALA A 80 -2.56 -14.33 -3.64
C ALA A 80 -1.60 -15.51 -3.36
N ALA A 81 -1.95 -16.73 -3.79
CA ALA A 81 -1.10 -17.90 -3.65
C ALA A 81 0.22 -17.77 -4.42
N MET A 82 0.23 -17.06 -5.55
CA MET A 82 1.44 -16.78 -6.36
C MET A 82 2.53 -16.06 -5.54
N LEU A 83 2.15 -15.25 -4.54
CA LEU A 83 3.10 -14.59 -3.64
C LEU A 83 3.92 -15.55 -2.78
N SER A 84 3.53 -16.83 -2.71
CA SER A 84 4.27 -17.84 -1.97
C SER A 84 5.70 -18.05 -2.49
N ALA A 85 5.99 -17.68 -3.75
CA ALA A 85 7.37 -17.71 -4.25
C ALA A 85 8.29 -16.76 -3.46
N SER A 86 7.79 -15.60 -3.03
CA SER A 86 8.53 -14.66 -2.18
C SER A 86 8.76 -15.14 -0.74
N VAL A 87 8.11 -16.23 -0.30
CA VAL A 87 8.34 -16.81 1.04
C VAL A 87 9.73 -17.43 1.14
N MET A 88 10.07 -18.28 0.17
CA MET A 88 11.29 -19.09 0.18
C MET A 88 12.46 -18.44 -0.56
N TYR A 89 12.18 -17.52 -1.48
CA TYR A 89 13.17 -16.91 -2.36
C TYR A 89 13.15 -15.38 -2.23
N PRO A 90 14.30 -14.71 -2.44
CA PRO A 90 14.39 -13.25 -2.45
C PRO A 90 13.87 -12.65 -3.77
N VAL A 91 12.69 -13.10 -4.21
CA VAL A 91 12.01 -12.62 -5.42
C VAL A 91 10.97 -11.57 -5.04
N ARG A 92 10.93 -10.46 -5.78
CA ARG A 92 9.90 -9.44 -5.60
C ARG A 92 8.65 -9.86 -6.36
N GLY A 93 7.52 -10.00 -5.67
CA GLY A 93 6.24 -10.39 -6.27
C GLY A 93 5.18 -9.31 -6.06
N ALA A 94 4.39 -9.01 -7.09
CA ALA A 94 3.21 -8.16 -6.94
C ALA A 94 1.95 -8.78 -7.51
N VAL A 95 0.82 -8.57 -6.83
CA VAL A 95 -0.49 -9.08 -7.27
C VAL A 95 -1.56 -8.00 -7.14
N THR A 96 -2.60 -8.07 -7.97
CA THR A 96 -3.68 -7.06 -7.94
C THR A 96 -5.08 -7.66 -8.05
N TRP A 97 -6.07 -7.03 -7.38
CA TRP A 97 -7.50 -7.29 -7.52
C TRP A 97 -8.37 -6.19 -6.88
N LYS A 98 -9.70 -6.34 -7.03
CA LYS A 98 -10.70 -5.52 -6.35
C LYS A 98 -10.91 -5.96 -4.90
N SER A 99 -10.67 -5.05 -3.94
CA SER A 99 -11.03 -5.22 -2.54
C SER A 99 -12.35 -4.51 -2.15
N THR A 100 -13.21 -5.04 -1.28
CA THR A 100 -12.99 -6.18 -0.38
C THR A 100 -13.48 -7.53 -0.89
N ALA A 101 -14.38 -7.58 -1.86
CA ALA A 101 -14.92 -8.85 -2.37
C ALA A 101 -13.82 -9.82 -2.82
N GLY A 102 -12.82 -9.35 -3.58
CA GLY A 102 -11.68 -10.17 -3.99
C GLY A 102 -10.75 -10.52 -2.82
N THR A 103 -10.61 -9.63 -1.84
CA THR A 103 -9.81 -9.90 -0.63
C THR A 103 -10.47 -10.95 0.27
N ASN A 104 -11.82 -11.02 0.29
CA ASN A 104 -12.54 -12.13 0.93
C ASN A 104 -12.10 -13.47 0.30
N VAL A 105 -12.09 -13.56 -1.03
CA VAL A 105 -11.67 -14.74 -1.80
C VAL A 105 -10.19 -15.08 -1.55
N ALA A 106 -9.32 -14.07 -1.51
CA ALA A 106 -7.88 -14.23 -1.28
C ALA A 106 -7.49 -14.50 0.19
N SER A 107 -8.41 -14.36 1.14
CA SER A 107 -8.09 -14.19 2.56
C SER A 107 -7.31 -15.36 3.19
N ASP A 108 -7.59 -16.59 2.78
CA ASP A 108 -6.87 -17.78 3.29
C ASP A 108 -5.41 -17.81 2.81
N ALA A 109 -5.18 -17.59 1.52
CA ALA A 109 -3.84 -17.51 0.94
C ALA A 109 -3.01 -16.37 1.59
N LEU A 110 -3.63 -15.20 1.81
CA LEU A 110 -2.99 -14.07 2.50
C LEU A 110 -2.67 -14.39 3.97
N SER A 111 -3.54 -15.14 4.66
CA SER A 111 -3.30 -15.56 6.04
C SER A 111 -2.09 -16.51 6.13
N ASN A 112 -1.95 -17.42 5.16
CA ASN A 112 -0.79 -18.31 5.07
C ASN A 112 0.50 -17.55 4.72
N LEU A 113 0.45 -16.69 3.70
CA LEU A 113 1.58 -15.86 3.26
C LEU A 113 2.12 -14.99 4.40
N SER A 114 1.23 -14.26 5.08
CA SER A 114 1.59 -13.35 6.16
C SER A 114 2.10 -14.08 7.40
N SER A 115 1.59 -15.28 7.69
CA SER A 115 2.05 -16.10 8.82
C SER A 115 3.49 -16.54 8.65
N GLY A 116 3.80 -17.25 7.57
CA GLY A 116 5.19 -17.68 7.30
C GLY A 116 6.15 -16.51 7.13
N GLY A 117 5.66 -15.37 6.65
CA GLY A 117 6.47 -14.21 6.31
C GLY A 117 7.13 -14.37 4.95
N VAL A 118 7.71 -13.28 4.44
CA VAL A 118 8.32 -13.25 3.11
C VAL A 118 9.81 -12.91 3.20
N THR A 119 10.60 -13.57 2.37
CA THR A 119 12.04 -13.31 2.22
C THR A 119 12.29 -12.26 1.14
N GLY A 120 11.61 -12.38 0.00
CA GLY A 120 11.53 -11.32 -1.00
C GLY A 120 10.38 -10.35 -0.73
N GLY A 121 10.41 -9.17 -1.35
CA GLY A 121 9.32 -8.21 -1.17
C GLY A 121 8.01 -8.69 -1.83
N ALA A 122 6.90 -8.63 -1.10
CA ALA A 122 5.59 -9.03 -1.60
C ALA A 122 4.59 -7.87 -1.48
N LEU A 123 4.07 -7.41 -2.62
CA LEU A 123 3.14 -6.30 -2.71
C LEU A 123 1.76 -6.76 -3.19
N ILE A 124 0.71 -6.38 -2.46
CA ILE A 124 -0.69 -6.65 -2.79
C ILE A 124 -1.37 -5.34 -3.14
N ILE A 125 -1.58 -5.06 -4.41
CA ILE A 125 -2.19 -3.83 -4.89
C ILE A 125 -3.70 -4.05 -4.91
N ILE A 126 -4.43 -3.30 -4.10
CA ILE A 126 -5.89 -3.44 -3.99
C ILE A 126 -6.60 -2.15 -4.38
N GLY A 127 -7.57 -2.30 -5.29
CA GLY A 127 -8.54 -1.26 -5.58
C GLY A 127 -9.68 -1.30 -4.57
N GLU A 128 -9.75 -0.33 -3.66
CA GLU A 128 -10.87 -0.14 -2.73
C GLU A 128 -11.67 1.10 -3.15
N ASP A 129 -12.99 1.08 -3.00
CA ASP A 129 -13.82 2.25 -3.36
C ASP A 129 -14.98 2.39 -2.37
N TYR A 130 -14.64 2.37 -1.09
CA TYR A 130 -15.62 2.59 -0.02
C TYR A 130 -16.27 3.96 -0.18
N GLY A 131 -17.60 4.03 -0.12
CA GLY A 131 -18.37 5.25 -0.33
C GLY A 131 -18.32 5.77 -1.77
N GLU A 132 -17.69 5.00 -2.67
CA GLU A 132 -17.56 5.30 -4.08
C GLU A 132 -18.31 4.23 -4.91
N GLY A 133 -18.83 4.63 -6.07
CA GLY A 133 -20.01 4.00 -6.67
C GLY A 133 -19.85 2.63 -7.35
N SER A 134 -18.70 1.95 -7.29
CA SER A 134 -18.50 0.67 -7.97
C SER A 134 -18.52 -0.56 -7.04
N SER A 135 -18.41 -0.39 -5.73
CA SER A 135 -18.52 -1.49 -4.77
C SER A 135 -19.95 -1.92 -4.46
N ILE A 136 -20.20 -3.22 -4.55
CA ILE A 136 -21.44 -3.87 -4.09
C ILE A 136 -21.44 -4.01 -2.56
N MET A 137 -20.30 -4.36 -1.96
CA MET A 137 -20.10 -4.52 -0.52
C MET A 137 -19.24 -3.39 0.00
N GLN A 138 -19.80 -2.60 0.92
CA GLN A 138 -19.13 -1.44 1.51
C GLN A 138 -18.41 -1.88 2.78
N GLU A 139 -17.23 -2.50 2.59
CA GLU A 139 -16.33 -2.94 3.67
C GLU A 139 -14.92 -2.37 3.44
N ARG A 140 -14.02 -2.60 4.39
CA ARG A 140 -12.66 -2.04 4.36
C ARG A 140 -11.58 -3.12 4.41
N SER A 141 -10.54 -2.94 3.61
CA SER A 141 -9.34 -3.78 3.55
C SER A 141 -8.50 -3.69 4.83
N HIS A 142 -8.67 -2.60 5.59
CA HIS A 142 -8.01 -2.40 6.88
C HIS A 142 -8.20 -3.58 7.83
N ALA A 143 -9.41 -4.17 7.85
CA ALA A 143 -9.70 -5.35 8.66
C ALA A 143 -8.81 -6.55 8.31
N TYR A 144 -8.47 -6.73 7.03
CA TYR A 144 -7.59 -7.81 6.56
C TYR A 144 -6.13 -7.57 6.90
N ALA A 145 -5.69 -6.31 6.79
CA ALA A 145 -4.36 -5.88 7.21
C ALA A 145 -4.15 -6.21 8.70
N MET A 146 -5.13 -5.85 9.55
CA MET A 146 -5.12 -6.19 10.98
C MET A 146 -5.21 -7.69 11.23
N LYS A 147 -6.20 -8.38 10.63
CA LYS A 147 -6.44 -9.82 10.82
C LYS A 147 -5.19 -10.65 10.54
N SER A 148 -4.49 -10.34 9.45
CA SER A 148 -3.36 -11.14 8.97
C SER A 148 -2.01 -10.57 9.40
N GLN A 149 -1.98 -9.39 10.01
CA GLN A 149 -0.80 -8.58 10.27
C GLN A 149 0.03 -8.35 9.00
N MET A 150 -0.58 -7.68 8.02
CA MET A 150 0.07 -7.18 6.81
C MET A 150 0.09 -5.66 6.84
N TRP A 151 1.14 -5.03 6.33
CA TRP A 151 1.21 -3.57 6.35
C TRP A 151 0.33 -2.97 5.27
N LEU A 152 -0.37 -1.88 5.57
CA LEU A 152 -1.29 -1.21 4.67
C LEU A 152 -0.78 0.19 4.36
N LEU A 153 -0.34 0.38 3.13
CA LEU A 153 -0.03 1.68 2.55
C LEU A 153 -1.28 2.27 1.91
N ASN A 154 -1.52 3.55 2.16
CA ASN A 154 -2.59 4.32 1.53
C ASN A 154 -2.06 5.71 1.15
N PRO A 155 -1.20 5.81 0.11
CA PRO A 155 -0.53 7.04 -0.25
C PRO A 155 -1.51 8.12 -0.71
N ARG A 156 -1.08 9.38 -0.63
CA ARG A 156 -1.81 10.51 -1.23
C ARG A 156 -2.12 10.28 -2.71
N PRO A 157 -3.24 10.83 -3.24
CA PRO A 157 -3.65 10.62 -4.62
C PRO A 157 -2.88 11.57 -5.55
N ASN A 158 -1.59 11.29 -5.74
CA ASN A 158 -0.69 11.93 -6.70
C ASN A 158 0.38 10.92 -7.14
N LEU A 159 0.93 11.08 -8.35
CA LEU A 159 1.87 10.07 -8.90
C LEU A 159 3.15 9.92 -8.07
N PRO A 160 3.85 10.99 -7.63
CA PRO A 160 5.06 10.85 -6.82
C PRO A 160 4.86 9.99 -5.56
N SER A 161 3.80 10.25 -4.78
CA SER A 161 3.49 9.48 -3.57
C SER A 161 3.11 8.03 -3.87
N ILE A 162 2.37 7.78 -4.95
CA ILE A 162 2.00 6.40 -5.36
C ILE A 162 3.23 5.60 -5.80
N VAL A 163 4.09 6.19 -6.64
CA VAL A 163 5.33 5.56 -7.12
C VAL A 163 6.26 5.26 -5.94
N GLN A 164 6.45 6.25 -5.05
CA GLN A 164 7.24 6.08 -3.84
C GLN A 164 6.70 4.96 -2.96
N ALA A 165 5.38 4.88 -2.75
CA ALA A 165 4.77 3.81 -1.95
C ALA A 165 4.95 2.41 -2.53
N VAL A 166 5.02 2.26 -3.86
CA VAL A 166 5.35 0.97 -4.49
C VAL A 166 6.81 0.60 -4.21
N GLU A 167 7.74 1.53 -4.45
CA GLU A 167 9.18 1.30 -4.26
C GLU A 167 9.51 0.98 -2.79
N GLU A 168 9.05 1.84 -1.89
CA GLU A 168 9.26 1.67 -0.44
C GLU A 168 8.40 0.55 0.15
N GLY A 169 7.31 0.16 -0.50
CA GLY A 169 6.51 -0.99 -0.12
C GLY A 169 7.27 -2.30 -0.27
N PHE A 170 8.05 -2.48 -1.34
CA PHE A 170 8.94 -3.63 -1.47
C PHE A 170 10.04 -3.62 -0.42
N GLU A 171 10.69 -2.48 -0.20
CA GLU A 171 11.75 -2.34 0.81
C GLU A 171 11.23 -2.60 2.24
N LEU A 172 10.06 -2.04 2.57
CA LEU A 172 9.35 -2.29 3.82
C LEU A 172 9.03 -3.78 3.98
N SER A 173 8.59 -4.43 2.90
CA SER A 173 8.26 -5.85 2.92
C SER A 173 9.49 -6.71 3.23
N GLU A 174 10.62 -6.40 2.61
CA GLU A 174 11.89 -7.12 2.76
C GLU A 174 12.51 -6.92 4.15
N VAL A 175 12.58 -5.68 4.63
CA VAL A 175 13.21 -5.38 5.93
C VAL A 175 12.41 -5.93 7.11
N SER A 176 11.09 -6.04 6.95
CA SER A 176 10.18 -6.51 8.00
C SER A 176 9.68 -7.93 7.77
N ASN A 177 10.14 -8.63 6.73
CA ASN A 177 9.68 -9.95 6.30
C ASN A 177 8.15 -10.10 6.23
N THR A 178 7.43 -9.03 5.86
CA THR A 178 5.96 -8.97 5.89
C THR A 178 5.40 -8.53 4.56
N PRO A 179 4.36 -9.20 4.03
CA PRO A 179 3.64 -8.70 2.87
C PRO A 179 3.04 -7.30 3.11
N VAL A 180 3.02 -6.48 2.06
CA VAL A 180 2.51 -5.11 2.10
C VAL A 180 1.33 -4.98 1.16
N MET A 181 0.22 -4.45 1.66
CA MET A 181 -0.94 -4.05 0.89
C MET A 181 -0.79 -2.59 0.47
N LEU A 182 -0.96 -2.30 -0.82
CA LEU A 182 -1.06 -0.95 -1.36
C LEU A 182 -2.53 -0.69 -1.71
N GLN A 183 -3.20 0.13 -0.91
CA GLN A 183 -4.58 0.53 -1.14
C GLN A 183 -4.65 1.78 -2.00
N VAL A 184 -5.35 1.65 -3.13
CA VAL A 184 -5.66 2.75 -4.05
C VAL A 184 -7.17 2.88 -4.24
N GLY A 185 -7.65 4.13 -4.08
CA GLY A 185 -9.04 4.53 -4.34
C GLY A 185 -9.31 4.78 -5.83
N ILE A 186 -10.57 5.01 -6.22
CA ILE A 186 -10.90 5.40 -7.62
C ILE A 186 -10.09 6.62 -8.03
N ARG A 187 -10.01 7.61 -7.14
CA ARG A 187 -9.26 8.85 -7.39
C ARG A 187 -7.77 8.60 -7.57
N SER A 188 -7.18 7.66 -6.84
CA SER A 188 -5.77 7.31 -6.99
C SER A 188 -5.52 6.49 -8.26
N CYS A 189 -6.45 5.61 -8.65
CA CYS A 189 -6.35 4.87 -9.91
C CYS A 189 -6.36 5.80 -11.12
N HIS A 190 -7.25 6.80 -11.11
CA HIS A 190 -7.50 7.69 -12.26
C HIS A 190 -6.84 9.06 -12.17
N VAL A 191 -6.03 9.32 -11.13
CA VAL A 191 -5.29 10.59 -11.03
C VAL A 191 -4.31 10.69 -12.19
N HIS A 192 -4.30 11.86 -12.83
CA HIS A 192 -3.30 12.20 -13.83
C HIS A 192 -2.28 13.15 -13.23
N GLY A 193 -1.01 12.91 -13.54
CA GLY A 193 0.07 13.75 -13.04
C GLY A 193 1.39 13.45 -13.74
N GLN A 194 2.47 13.82 -13.08
CA GLN A 194 3.82 13.56 -13.57
C GLN A 194 4.77 13.24 -12.41
N PHE A 195 5.84 12.51 -12.71
CA PHE A 195 6.96 12.29 -11.81
C PHE A 195 8.26 12.10 -12.61
N VAL A 196 9.41 12.26 -11.96
CA VAL A 196 10.72 11.97 -12.56
C VAL A 196 10.93 10.46 -12.50
N ALA A 197 11.02 9.83 -13.67
CA ALA A 197 11.23 8.40 -13.80
C ALA A 197 12.65 8.00 -13.39
N LYS A 198 12.77 6.74 -12.97
CA LYS A 198 14.04 6.05 -12.73
C LYS A 198 14.21 4.94 -13.76
N ASP A 199 15.44 4.48 -13.93
CA ASP A 199 15.71 3.31 -14.77
C ASP A 199 14.93 2.08 -14.28
N ASN A 200 14.36 1.34 -15.22
CA ASN A 200 13.80 0.03 -14.93
C ASN A 200 14.91 -0.93 -14.50
N LYS A 201 14.63 -1.78 -13.52
CA LYS A 201 15.62 -2.72 -12.99
C LYS A 201 15.23 -4.13 -13.39
N ARG A 202 16.23 -4.92 -13.78
CA ARG A 202 16.05 -6.38 -13.85
C ARG A 202 15.90 -6.93 -12.43
N PRO A 203 15.16 -8.04 -12.23
CA PRO A 203 15.09 -8.69 -10.94
C PRO A 203 16.47 -9.13 -10.47
N VAL A 204 16.80 -8.85 -9.20
CA VAL A 204 18.06 -9.34 -8.58
C VAL A 204 18.06 -10.88 -8.52
N TYR A 205 16.89 -11.46 -8.31
CA TYR A 205 16.64 -12.90 -8.36
C TYR A 205 15.39 -13.16 -9.22
N THR A 206 15.48 -14.11 -10.14
CA THR A 206 14.42 -14.44 -11.11
C THR A 206 13.68 -15.73 -10.69
N LEU A 207 12.45 -15.91 -11.18
CA LEU A 207 11.71 -17.17 -10.98
C LEU A 207 12.45 -18.37 -11.60
N LYS A 208 13.13 -18.17 -12.73
CA LYS A 208 13.95 -19.21 -13.36
C LYS A 208 15.05 -19.70 -12.41
N GLN A 209 15.77 -18.78 -11.77
CA GLN A 209 16.80 -19.14 -10.78
C GLN A 209 16.20 -19.86 -9.57
N ALA A 210 14.99 -19.50 -9.13
CA ALA A 210 14.27 -20.20 -8.06
C ALA A 210 13.97 -21.67 -8.43
N LEU A 211 13.52 -21.89 -9.67
CA LEU A 211 13.23 -23.23 -10.19
C LEU A 211 14.49 -24.08 -10.37
N GLU A 212 15.58 -23.47 -10.83
CA GLU A 212 16.87 -24.14 -11.04
C GLU A 212 17.61 -24.44 -9.72
N ASN A 213 17.34 -23.66 -8.67
CA ASN A 213 17.98 -23.79 -7.35
C ASN A 213 16.92 -23.80 -6.24
N PRO A 214 16.13 -24.89 -6.11
CA PRO A 214 15.03 -24.92 -5.17
C PRO A 214 15.53 -24.93 -3.71
N VAL A 215 14.96 -24.04 -2.90
CA VAL A 215 15.23 -23.91 -1.47
C VAL A 215 13.95 -24.26 -0.71
N ARG A 216 14.10 -25.00 0.39
CA ARG A 216 12.98 -25.37 1.26
C ARG A 216 13.33 -25.12 2.71
N ASP A 217 12.67 -24.13 3.31
CA ASP A 217 12.67 -23.93 4.76
C ASP A 217 11.33 -24.40 5.35
N VAL A 218 11.34 -25.57 5.98
CA VAL A 218 10.14 -26.13 6.62
C VAL A 218 9.61 -25.25 7.76
N ASN A 219 10.46 -24.39 8.34
CA ASN A 219 10.03 -23.47 9.39
C ASN A 219 9.15 -22.36 8.85
N ARG A 220 9.12 -22.09 7.54
CA ARG A 220 8.24 -21.09 6.92
C ARG A 220 6.86 -21.65 6.55
N ILE A 221 6.66 -22.96 6.69
CA ILE A 221 5.37 -23.61 6.46
C ILE A 221 4.47 -23.40 7.69
N VAL A 222 3.23 -22.98 7.48
CA VAL A 222 2.28 -22.66 8.55
C VAL A 222 1.66 -23.92 9.14
N LEU A 223 2.46 -24.67 9.91
CA LEU A 223 2.03 -25.87 10.63
C LEU A 223 2.58 -25.86 12.06
N PRO A 224 1.88 -26.44 13.04
CA PRO A 224 2.44 -26.63 14.38
C PRO A 224 3.76 -27.44 14.32
N PRO A 225 4.80 -27.06 15.09
CA PRO A 225 4.84 -25.98 16.08
C PRO A 225 5.25 -24.59 15.51
N ALA A 226 5.61 -24.49 14.23
CA ALA A 226 6.12 -23.26 13.62
C ALA A 226 5.11 -22.11 13.65
N SER A 227 3.81 -22.41 13.55
CA SER A 227 2.76 -21.38 13.54
C SER A 227 2.76 -20.43 14.75
N PHE A 228 3.07 -20.92 15.96
CA PHE A 228 3.17 -20.05 17.13
C PHE A 228 4.49 -19.26 17.18
N ILE A 229 5.56 -19.82 16.60
CA ILE A 229 6.85 -19.13 16.45
C ILE A 229 6.70 -17.95 15.48
N HIS A 230 5.92 -18.13 14.41
CA HIS A 230 5.59 -17.05 13.46
C HIS A 230 4.85 -15.89 14.13
N GLU A 231 3.90 -16.19 15.00
CA GLU A 231 3.18 -15.16 15.76
C GLU A 231 4.12 -14.35 16.66
N LYS A 232 5.06 -15.04 17.33
CA LYS A 232 6.09 -14.38 18.12
C LYS A 232 7.02 -13.53 17.25
N GLU A 233 7.45 -14.05 16.10
CA GLU A 233 8.30 -13.31 15.13
C GLU A 233 7.59 -12.05 14.60
N LYS A 234 6.29 -12.15 14.32
CA LYS A 234 5.43 -11.04 13.91
C LYS A 234 5.47 -9.87 14.89
N LEU A 235 5.37 -10.14 16.18
CA LEU A 235 5.32 -9.10 17.22
C LEU A 235 6.70 -8.61 17.66
N GLU A 236 7.67 -9.51 17.79
CA GLU A 236 8.98 -9.17 18.38
C GLU A 236 10.01 -8.69 17.35
N LYS A 237 9.84 -9.02 16.07
CA LYS A 237 10.81 -8.68 15.02
C LYS A 237 10.20 -7.88 13.89
N ARG A 238 9.13 -8.41 13.28
CA ARG A 238 8.58 -7.86 12.03
C ARG A 238 7.90 -6.51 12.27
N TRP A 239 7.06 -6.41 13.29
CA TRP A 239 6.39 -5.15 13.65
C TRP A 239 7.38 -4.04 14.03
N PRO A 240 8.35 -4.25 14.95
CA PRO A 240 9.34 -3.22 15.26
C PRO A 240 10.17 -2.79 14.04
N ALA A 241 10.59 -3.75 13.19
CA ALA A 241 11.33 -3.44 11.96
C ALA A 241 10.52 -2.57 10.98
N ALA A 242 9.21 -2.85 10.85
CA ALA A 242 8.31 -2.02 10.06
C ALA A 242 8.21 -0.60 10.61
N VAL A 243 7.95 -0.45 11.91
CA VAL A 243 7.85 0.87 12.57
C VAL A 243 9.15 1.67 12.43
N ASP A 244 10.31 1.04 12.63
CA ASP A 244 11.62 1.69 12.44
C ASP A 244 11.82 2.16 11.01
N PHE A 245 11.51 1.30 10.02
CA PHE A 245 11.60 1.66 8.61
C PHE A 245 10.68 2.85 8.28
N ILE A 246 9.43 2.81 8.73
CA ILE A 246 8.44 3.88 8.50
C ILE A 246 8.95 5.22 9.05
N LYS A 247 9.49 5.23 10.27
CA LYS A 247 10.08 6.42 10.91
C LYS A 247 11.29 6.93 10.14
N LYS A 248 12.23 6.04 9.82
CA LYS A 248 13.49 6.39 9.15
C LYS A 248 13.29 6.93 7.75
N ARG A 249 12.33 6.37 7.00
CA ARG A 249 11.97 6.80 5.65
C ARG A 249 10.97 7.95 5.61
N GLN A 250 10.42 8.33 6.76
CA GLN A 250 9.42 9.40 6.89
C GLN A 250 8.22 9.18 5.95
N LEU A 251 7.66 7.96 5.97
CA LEU A 251 6.58 7.62 5.03
C LEU A 251 5.31 8.44 5.26
N ASN A 252 5.02 8.79 6.51
CA ASN A 252 3.92 9.69 6.86
C ASN A 252 4.37 11.15 6.75
N GLU A 253 3.45 12.02 6.32
CA GLU A 253 3.75 13.42 5.98
C GLU A 253 3.07 14.39 6.95
N TYR A 254 3.64 15.59 7.10
CA TYR A 254 3.08 16.68 7.90
C TYR A 254 2.88 17.92 7.01
N PHE A 255 1.75 18.61 7.17
CA PHE A 255 1.44 19.84 6.44
C PHE A 255 0.87 20.92 7.36
N GLY A 256 0.92 22.17 6.88
CA GLY A 256 0.43 23.32 7.63
C GLY A 256 1.41 23.76 8.74
N PRO A 257 0.95 24.54 9.73
CA PRO A 257 1.79 24.98 10.83
C PRO A 257 2.18 23.79 11.73
N SER A 258 3.37 23.86 12.34
CA SER A 258 3.83 22.85 13.31
C SER A 258 3.02 22.86 14.61
N GLU A 259 2.46 24.02 14.96
CA GLU A 259 1.70 24.28 16.17
C GLU A 259 0.26 24.66 15.86
N GLY A 260 -0.65 24.39 16.79
CA GLY A 260 -2.05 24.77 16.69
C GLY A 260 -2.90 24.13 17.79
N GLU A 261 -3.97 24.80 18.22
CA GLU A 261 -4.85 24.27 19.26
C GLU A 261 -5.63 23.03 18.80
N VAL A 262 -5.88 22.90 17.50
CA VAL A 262 -6.56 21.77 16.87
C VAL A 262 -5.73 21.25 15.70
N GLY A 263 -5.65 19.94 15.53
CA GLY A 263 -5.00 19.30 14.39
C GLY A 263 -5.91 18.30 13.68
N ILE A 264 -5.53 17.86 12.49
CA ILE A 264 -6.26 16.82 11.73
C ILE A 264 -5.30 15.68 11.44
N ILE A 265 -5.71 14.46 11.79
CA ILE A 265 -5.06 13.22 11.36
C ILE A 265 -5.92 12.62 10.25
N LEU A 266 -5.33 12.23 9.14
CA LEU A 266 -6.08 11.72 7.99
C LEU A 266 -5.31 10.64 7.24
N LEU A 267 -6.04 9.72 6.61
CA LEU A 267 -5.46 8.79 5.64
C LEU A 267 -4.97 9.52 4.39
N GLY A 268 -3.84 9.07 3.82
CA GLY A 268 -3.27 9.67 2.61
C GLY A 268 -4.26 9.70 1.45
N GLY A 269 -5.00 8.63 1.22
CA GLY A 269 -6.05 8.57 0.18
C GLY A 269 -7.14 9.65 0.32
N ALA A 270 -7.39 10.13 1.54
CA ALA A 270 -8.38 11.17 1.83
C ALA A 270 -7.84 12.61 1.68
N TYR A 271 -6.52 12.77 1.50
CA TYR A 271 -5.84 14.08 1.53
C TYR A 271 -6.48 15.13 0.61
N ASN A 272 -6.69 14.80 -0.67
CA ASN A 272 -7.26 15.75 -1.63
C ASN A 272 -8.69 16.19 -1.23
N GLY A 273 -9.47 15.27 -0.64
CA GLY A 273 -10.82 15.57 -0.14
C GLY A 273 -10.80 16.49 1.07
N VAL A 274 -9.92 16.22 2.03
CA VAL A 274 -9.75 17.08 3.23
C VAL A 274 -9.26 18.47 2.83
N MET A 275 -8.27 18.57 1.94
CA MET A 275 -7.77 19.86 1.47
C MET A 275 -8.87 20.67 0.76
N ARG A 276 -9.71 20.01 -0.04
CA ARG A 276 -10.86 20.66 -0.66
C ARG A 276 -11.88 21.17 0.36
N ALA A 277 -12.17 20.39 1.41
CA ALA A 277 -13.06 20.82 2.48
C ALA A 277 -12.48 22.01 3.26
N LEU A 278 -11.19 21.96 3.62
CA LEU A 278 -10.49 23.07 4.28
C LEU A 278 -10.49 24.33 3.42
N GLN A 279 -10.32 24.20 2.10
CA GLN A 279 -10.40 25.32 1.18
C GLN A 279 -11.78 25.98 1.19
N GLN A 280 -12.87 25.20 1.22
CA GLN A 280 -14.23 25.73 1.30
C GLN A 280 -14.47 26.49 2.62
N LEU A 281 -13.76 26.12 3.68
CA LEU A 281 -13.77 26.80 4.98
C LEU A 281 -12.80 28.01 5.05
N GLY A 282 -12.04 28.28 3.99
CA GLY A 282 -11.00 29.33 4.00
C GLY A 282 -9.76 28.98 4.84
N LEU A 283 -9.58 27.69 5.17
CA LEU A 283 -8.47 27.16 5.98
C LEU A 283 -7.39 26.48 5.14
N ALA A 284 -7.53 26.48 3.81
CA ALA A 284 -6.48 26.05 2.90
C ALA A 284 -6.55 26.81 1.56
N ASP A 285 -5.45 26.85 0.83
CA ASP A 285 -5.39 27.41 -0.51
C ASP A 285 -5.35 26.34 -1.63
N VAL A 286 -5.36 26.81 -2.89
CA VAL A 286 -5.26 25.93 -4.08
C VAL A 286 -3.92 25.22 -4.21
N TYR A 287 -2.88 25.68 -3.51
CA TYR A 287 -1.52 25.13 -3.57
C TYR A 287 -1.27 24.06 -2.51
N GLY A 288 -2.26 23.78 -1.66
CA GLY A 288 -2.15 22.77 -0.62
C GLY A 288 -1.59 23.31 0.71
N ASN A 289 -1.48 24.64 0.87
CA ASN A 289 -1.09 25.22 2.14
C ASN A 289 -2.30 25.21 3.08
N SER A 290 -2.17 24.54 4.23
CA SER A 290 -3.21 24.50 5.26
C SER A 290 -2.90 25.49 6.40
N ALA A 291 -3.93 26.14 6.92
CA ALA A 291 -3.88 26.91 8.15
C ALA A 291 -4.01 26.04 9.42
N VAL A 292 -4.26 24.73 9.25
CA VAL A 292 -4.43 23.75 10.34
C VAL A 292 -3.29 22.72 10.26
N PRO A 293 -2.67 22.33 11.38
CA PRO A 293 -1.70 21.22 11.39
C PRO A 293 -2.34 19.92 10.87
N LEU A 294 -1.71 19.28 9.89
CA LEU A 294 -2.16 18.02 9.33
C LEU A 294 -1.09 16.93 9.54
N TYR A 295 -1.51 15.75 9.97
CA TYR A 295 -0.68 14.54 9.98
C TYR A 295 -1.29 13.48 9.06
N VAL A 296 -0.63 13.28 7.91
CA VAL A 296 -1.11 12.45 6.81
C VAL A 296 -0.50 11.04 6.91
N LEU A 297 -1.35 10.08 7.19
CA LEU A 297 -1.05 8.66 7.30
C LEU A 297 -1.01 8.02 5.91
N ASN A 298 0.15 8.03 5.25
CA ASN A 298 0.39 7.20 4.07
C ASN A 298 0.59 5.73 4.44
N VAL A 299 0.87 5.44 5.71
CA VAL A 299 0.84 4.10 6.30
C VAL A 299 -0.36 4.02 7.22
N ALA A 300 -1.40 3.31 6.78
CA ALA A 300 -2.62 3.12 7.56
C ALA A 300 -2.44 2.04 8.65
N TYR A 301 -1.56 1.07 8.42
CA TYR A 301 -1.20 0.02 9.37
C TYR A 301 0.21 -0.51 9.08
N PRO A 302 1.13 -0.63 10.06
CA PRO A 302 0.94 -0.28 11.45
C PRO A 302 0.94 1.24 11.65
N LEU A 303 0.26 1.70 12.68
CA LEU A 303 0.39 3.08 13.13
C LEU A 303 1.74 3.28 13.84
N VAL A 304 2.31 4.47 13.72
CA VAL A 304 3.51 4.87 14.46
C VAL A 304 3.09 5.68 15.67
N ASP A 305 2.97 5.00 16.80
CA ASP A 305 2.47 5.61 18.03
C ASP A 305 3.22 6.87 18.46
N ASP A 306 4.56 6.90 18.33
CA ASP A 306 5.37 8.05 18.75
C ASP A 306 5.03 9.29 17.92
N GLN A 307 4.90 9.13 16.60
CA GLN A 307 4.52 10.21 15.68
C GLN A 307 3.12 10.74 16.01
N ILE A 308 2.18 9.85 16.37
CA ILE A 308 0.82 10.23 16.81
C ILE A 308 0.88 11.00 18.13
N ALA A 309 1.62 10.48 19.10
CA ALA A 309 1.76 11.10 20.41
C ALA A 309 2.38 12.50 20.31
N GLU A 310 3.46 12.64 19.54
CA GLU A 310 4.12 13.91 19.25
C GLU A 310 3.16 14.89 18.56
N PHE A 311 2.41 14.45 17.55
CA PHE A 311 1.45 15.30 16.86
C PHE A 311 0.32 15.77 17.79
N CYS A 312 -0.20 14.89 18.66
CA CYS A 312 -1.31 15.20 19.54
C CYS A 312 -0.91 16.04 20.77
N ALA A 313 0.34 15.95 21.23
CA ALA A 313 0.80 16.63 22.43
C ALA A 313 0.57 18.15 22.36
N GLY A 314 0.06 18.73 23.45
CA GLY A 314 -0.21 20.17 23.57
C GLY A 314 -1.47 20.67 22.85
N LYS A 315 -2.12 19.85 22.01
CA LYS A 315 -3.37 20.22 21.32
C LYS A 315 -4.58 20.06 22.23
N LYS A 316 -5.60 20.90 22.05
CA LYS A 316 -6.90 20.75 22.72
C LYS A 316 -7.69 19.59 22.13
N ALA A 317 -7.64 19.43 20.81
CA ALA A 317 -8.32 18.34 20.10
C ALA A 317 -7.62 17.97 18.79
N VAL A 318 -7.87 16.75 18.32
CA VAL A 318 -7.55 16.30 16.97
C VAL A 318 -8.79 15.69 16.33
N LEU A 319 -8.99 15.98 15.04
CA LEU A 319 -10.00 15.35 14.21
C LEU A 319 -9.36 14.20 13.42
N MET A 320 -9.88 12.98 13.58
CA MET A 320 -9.51 11.83 12.77
C MET A 320 -10.43 11.72 11.55
N VAL A 321 -9.85 11.80 10.35
CA VAL A 321 -10.58 11.62 9.08
C VAL A 321 -10.23 10.26 8.49
N GLU A 322 -11.13 9.29 8.68
CA GLU A 322 -11.06 7.97 8.05
C GLU A 322 -12.38 7.57 7.35
N GLU A 323 -12.25 6.78 6.30
CA GLU A 323 -13.38 6.31 5.50
C GLU A 323 -14.00 5.06 6.12
N GLY A 324 -15.34 4.95 6.06
CA GLY A 324 -16.08 3.74 6.44
C GLY A 324 -16.07 3.24 7.88
N ALA A 325 -16.98 2.32 8.19
CA ALA A 325 -17.15 1.78 9.55
C ALA A 325 -16.57 0.36 9.65
N PRO A 326 -16.08 -0.06 10.84
CA PRO A 326 -15.87 0.75 12.03
C PRO A 326 -14.66 1.69 11.90
N GLU A 327 -14.52 2.62 12.84
CA GLU A 327 -13.49 3.64 12.99
C GLU A 327 -12.18 3.07 13.58
N TYR A 328 -11.54 2.16 12.84
CA TYR A 328 -10.33 1.44 13.26
C TYR A 328 -9.21 2.35 13.78
N ILE A 329 -8.98 3.49 13.12
CA ILE A 329 -7.86 4.37 13.44
C ILE A 329 -8.22 5.25 14.62
N GLU A 330 -9.43 5.81 14.66
CA GLU A 330 -9.92 6.60 15.79
C GLU A 330 -9.90 5.81 17.11
N GLN A 331 -10.34 4.55 17.10
CA GLN A 331 -10.22 3.64 18.26
C GLN A 331 -8.75 3.45 18.68
N SER A 332 -7.85 3.31 17.71
CA SER A 332 -6.42 3.16 17.95
C SER A 332 -5.80 4.43 18.52
N LEU A 333 -6.17 5.61 18.02
CA LEU A 333 -5.72 6.91 18.55
C LEU A 333 -6.11 7.06 20.01
N ASN A 334 -7.37 6.80 20.36
CA ASN A 334 -7.84 6.84 21.76
C ASN A 334 -7.01 5.92 22.66
N THR A 335 -6.68 4.71 22.19
CA THR A 335 -5.84 3.76 22.93
C THR A 335 -4.40 4.28 23.10
N ILE A 336 -3.79 4.78 22.02
CA ILE A 336 -2.41 5.31 22.00
C ILE A 336 -2.26 6.48 22.97
N LEU A 337 -3.19 7.44 22.93
CA LEU A 337 -3.16 8.63 23.78
C LEU A 337 -3.40 8.26 25.24
N ARG A 338 -4.37 7.39 25.54
CA ARG A 338 -4.66 6.99 26.92
C ARG A 338 -3.50 6.24 27.57
N ARG A 339 -2.82 5.36 26.82
CA ARG A 339 -1.62 4.63 27.32
C ARG A 339 -0.46 5.56 27.65
N ARG A 340 -0.40 6.74 27.04
CA ARG A 340 0.66 7.75 27.24
C ARG A 340 0.20 8.94 28.10
N ASP A 341 -1.01 8.85 28.67
CA ASP A 341 -1.66 9.90 29.47
C ASP A 341 -1.74 11.27 28.76
N ILE A 342 -1.91 11.26 27.43
CA ILE A 342 -2.11 12.47 26.63
C ILE A 342 -3.61 12.81 26.65
N GLN A 343 -3.95 14.03 27.07
CA GLN A 343 -5.34 14.48 27.31
C GLN A 343 -6.02 15.11 26.10
N THR A 344 -5.35 15.15 24.95
CA THR A 344 -5.88 15.68 23.69
C THR A 344 -7.15 14.92 23.32
N LYS A 345 -8.26 15.65 23.11
CA LYS A 345 -9.53 15.04 22.71
C LYS A 345 -9.43 14.52 21.28
N VAL A 346 -9.92 13.32 21.03
CA VAL A 346 -10.10 12.77 19.68
C VAL A 346 -11.56 12.93 19.31
N ALA A 347 -11.81 13.46 18.11
CA ALA A 347 -13.11 13.46 17.47
C ALA A 347 -12.97 12.84 16.07
N GLY A 348 -14.02 12.25 15.54
CA GLY A 348 -14.01 11.67 14.19
C GLY A 348 -15.42 11.27 13.77
N LYS A 349 -15.81 10.03 14.05
CA LYS A 349 -17.14 9.49 13.75
C LYS A 349 -18.07 9.56 14.96
N ASP A 350 -18.34 10.80 15.39
CA ASP A 350 -19.28 11.13 16.47
C ASP A 350 -20.76 10.89 16.11
#